data_AF-A0AAN9GM44-F1
#
_entry.id   AF-A0AAN9GM44-F1
#
_cell.length_a   1.000
_cell.length_b   1.000
_cell.length_c   1.000
_cell.angle_alpha   90.00
_cell.angle_beta   90.00
_cell.angle_gamma   90.00
#
_symmetry.space_group_name_H-M   'P 1'
#
loop_
_entity.id
_entity.type
_entity.pdbx_description
1 polymer ?
#
loop_
_entity_poly.entity_id
_entity_poly.type
_entity_poly.pdbx_seq_one_letter_code
_entity_poly.pdbx_strand_id
1 'polypeptide(L)'
;MPWTKEQKVFCVTTYLETKSFKTVQAKYRRKFHINNYPQKSQIYRWVHKFKATGSVNNINKKAETPKSGRKLTVRSPDSVNAVRDSVGRSPKKSIRRRSQELGISRSSVQRILIKDLHLYPYRIQIKHKLITQNIRAIRKEECVKVIDNFARRLQVCLQRNGGHLEHVF
;
A
#
# COMPACT_ATOMS: atom_id res chain seq x y z
N MET A 1 -12.37 7.24 23.67
CA MET A 1 -13.02 6.98 22.36
C MET A 1 -13.21 8.29 21.60
N PRO A 2 -12.97 8.34 20.29
CA PRO A 2 -13.21 9.53 19.48
C PRO A 2 -14.71 9.77 19.27
N TRP A 3 -15.17 11.02 19.43
CA TRP A 3 -16.57 11.39 19.19
C TRP A 3 -16.97 11.26 17.72
N THR A 4 -18.13 10.68 17.46
CA THR A 4 -18.67 10.50 16.10
C THR A 4 -19.11 11.85 15.51
N LYS A 5 -19.25 11.92 14.18
CA LYS A 5 -19.72 13.14 13.50
C LYS A 5 -21.11 13.54 14.00
N GLU A 6 -22.00 12.56 14.12
CA GLU A 6 -23.37 12.76 14.59
C GLU A 6 -23.43 13.34 16.00
N GLN A 7 -22.66 12.79 16.93
CA GLN A 7 -22.57 13.29 18.31
C GLN A 7 -22.13 14.76 18.36
N LYS A 8 -21.13 15.13 17.56
CA LYS A 8 -20.67 16.53 17.53
C LYS A 8 -21.69 17.47 16.89
N VAL A 9 -22.33 17.06 15.81
CA VAL A 9 -23.39 17.84 15.16
C VAL A 9 -24.52 18.10 16.16
N PHE A 10 -24.98 17.06 16.86
CA PHE A 10 -26.01 17.20 17.90
C PHE A 10 -25.61 18.20 19.00
N CYS A 11 -24.35 18.15 19.47
CA CYS A 11 -23.88 19.10 20.47
C CYS A 11 -23.86 20.53 19.93
N VAL A 12 -23.45 20.73 18.68
CA VAL A 12 -23.40 22.07 18.06
C VAL A 12 -24.80 22.63 17.85
N THR A 13 -25.73 21.87 17.27
CA THR A 13 -27.11 22.32 17.03
C THR A 13 -27.81 22.68 18.33
N THR A 14 -27.75 21.77 19.32
CA THR A 14 -28.37 21.97 20.63
C THR A 14 -27.76 23.18 21.36
N TYR A 15 -26.46 23.42 21.20
CA TYR A 15 -25.81 24.60 21.78
C TYR A 15 -26.21 25.89 21.07
N LEU A 16 -26.39 25.87 19.75
CA LEU A 16 -26.84 27.04 19.00
C LEU A 16 -28.26 27.46 19.39
N GLU A 17 -29.14 26.50 19.68
CA GLU A 17 -30.50 26.72 20.18
C GLU A 17 -30.52 27.23 21.63
N THR A 18 -29.85 26.52 22.54
CA THR A 18 -30.02 26.74 24.00
C THR A 18 -28.97 27.66 24.62
N LYS A 19 -27.85 27.90 23.94
CA LYS A 19 -26.64 28.60 24.43
C LYS A 19 -26.05 28.05 25.74
N SER A 20 -26.53 26.92 26.24
CA SER A 20 -26.14 26.34 27.54
C SER A 20 -25.50 24.96 27.37
N PHE A 21 -24.25 24.81 27.79
CA PHE A 21 -23.54 23.53 27.71
C PHE A 21 -24.12 22.48 28.67
N LYS A 22 -24.66 22.89 29.83
CA LYS A 22 -25.32 21.98 30.78
C LYS A 22 -26.54 21.33 30.14
N THR A 23 -27.34 22.13 29.43
CA THR A 23 -28.52 21.65 28.70
C THR A 23 -28.12 20.70 27.56
N VAL A 24 -27.03 21.01 26.84
CA VAL A 24 -26.46 20.13 25.81
C VAL A 24 -26.05 18.78 26.40
N GLN A 25 -25.33 18.76 27.53
CA GLN A 25 -24.90 17.53 28.18
C GLN A 25 -26.08 16.71 28.69
N ALA A 26 -27.09 17.34 29.30
CA ALA A 26 -28.30 16.66 29.77
C ALA A 26 -29.09 16.03 28.62
N LYS A 27 -29.31 16.78 27.53
CA LYS A 27 -29.96 16.27 26.31
C LYS A 27 -29.13 15.18 25.63
N TYR A 28 -27.80 15.29 25.64
CA TYR A 28 -26.88 14.30 25.09
C TYR A 28 -27.01 12.94 25.80
N ARG A 29 -27.01 12.95 27.14
CA ARG A 29 -27.20 11.73 27.93
C ARG A 29 -28.55 11.07 27.65
N ARG A 30 -29.62 11.87 27.53
CA ARG A 30 -30.96 11.37 27.17
C ARG A 30 -31.02 10.76 25.77
N LYS A 31 -30.36 11.36 24.79
CA LYS A 31 -30.40 10.90 23.40
C LYS A 31 -29.51 9.69 23.13
N PHE A 32 -28.29 9.69 23.64
CA PHE A 32 -27.29 8.67 23.31
C PHE A 32 -27.14 7.61 24.40
N HIS A 33 -27.76 7.76 25.57
CA HIS A 33 -27.66 6.82 26.70
C HIS A 33 -26.21 6.50 27.13
N ILE A 34 -25.29 7.46 26.96
CA ILE A 34 -23.87 7.31 27.28
C ILE A 34 -23.48 8.28 28.40
N ASN A 35 -22.87 7.75 29.47
CA ASN A 35 -22.36 8.54 30.61
C ASN A 35 -21.07 9.32 30.30
N ASN A 36 -20.37 8.96 29.24
CA ASN A 36 -19.26 9.76 28.69
C ASN A 36 -19.81 10.86 27.76
N TYR A 37 -19.84 12.11 28.24
CA TYR A 37 -20.35 13.25 27.48
C TYR A 37 -19.26 14.30 27.24
N PRO A 38 -19.39 15.12 26.17
CA PRO A 38 -18.38 16.13 25.84
C PRO A 38 -18.26 17.21 26.93
N GLN A 39 -17.02 17.55 27.28
CA GLN A 39 -16.72 18.64 28.20
C GLN A 39 -17.02 20.01 27.58
N LYS A 40 -17.25 21.04 28.41
CA LYS A 40 -17.53 22.42 27.98
C LYS A 40 -16.55 22.93 26.91
N SER A 41 -15.25 22.71 27.13
CA SER A 41 -14.18 23.11 26.20
C SER A 41 -14.26 22.41 24.84
N GLN A 42 -14.76 21.17 24.79
CA GLN A 42 -14.92 20.42 23.54
C GLN A 42 -16.13 20.92 22.75
N ILE A 43 -17.25 21.19 23.44
CA ILE A 43 -18.46 21.77 22.83
C ILE A 43 -18.12 23.13 22.23
N TYR A 44 -17.45 24.02 22.98
CA TYR A 44 -17.04 25.32 22.46
C TYR A 44 -16.10 25.23 21.26
N ARG A 45 -15.14 24.30 21.30
CA ARG A 45 -14.24 24.08 20.16
C ARG A 45 -15.00 23.68 18.89
N TRP A 46 -16.01 22.82 19.01
CA TRP A 46 -16.83 22.41 17.87
C TRP A 46 -17.72 23.54 17.36
N VAL A 47 -18.33 24.32 18.27
CA VAL A 47 -19.16 25.47 17.91
C VAL A 47 -18.33 26.56 17.24
N HIS A 48 -17.17 26.89 17.80
CA HIS A 48 -16.25 27.87 17.21
C HIS A 48 -15.80 27.43 15.82
N LYS A 49 -15.38 26.16 15.69
CA LYS A 49 -15.01 25.61 14.38
C LYS A 49 -16.17 25.67 13.39
N PHE A 50 -17.36 25.25 13.80
CA PHE A 50 -18.54 25.29 12.94
C PHE A 50 -18.88 26.71 12.49
N LYS A 51 -18.80 27.70 13.37
CA LYS A 51 -18.99 29.11 13.02
C LYS A 51 -17.93 29.64 12.04
N ALA A 52 -16.68 29.21 12.20
CA ALA A 52 -15.58 29.68 11.35
C ALA A 52 -15.56 29.01 9.96
N THR A 53 -15.91 27.73 9.86
CA THR A 53 -15.67 26.93 8.65
C THR A 53 -16.90 26.18 8.12
N GLY A 54 -18.06 26.34 8.75
CA GLY A 54 -19.31 25.64 8.39
C GLY A 54 -19.30 24.13 8.63
N SER A 55 -18.23 23.57 9.21
CA SER A 55 -18.03 22.13 9.36
C SER A 55 -17.47 21.77 10.72
N VAL A 56 -18.01 20.69 11.31
CA VAL A 56 -17.55 20.15 12.60
C VAL A 56 -16.38 19.15 12.43
N ASN A 57 -16.10 18.75 11.18
CA ASN A 57 -15.02 17.83 10.87
C ASN A 57 -13.64 18.52 10.92
N ASN A 58 -12.59 17.71 11.10
CA ASN A 58 -11.24 18.22 10.89
C ASN A 58 -11.03 18.44 9.39
N ILE A 59 -10.96 19.70 8.96
CA ILE A 59 -10.76 20.07 7.55
C ILE A 59 -9.37 19.64 7.06
N ASN A 60 -8.38 19.62 7.95
CA ASN A 60 -7.03 19.07 7.72
C ASN A 60 -7.01 17.54 7.59
N LYS A 61 -8.18 16.91 7.44
CA LYS A 61 -8.38 15.49 7.16
C LYS A 61 -8.95 15.30 5.74
N LYS A 62 -8.86 16.31 4.86
CA LYS A 62 -9.00 16.08 3.42
C LYS A 62 -7.90 15.11 2.99
N ALA A 63 -8.24 14.18 2.10
CA ALA A 63 -7.28 13.26 1.49
C ALA A 63 -6.12 14.01 0.81
N GLU A 64 -6.35 15.27 0.42
CA GLU A 64 -5.42 16.15 -0.29
C GLU A 64 -4.47 16.94 0.62
N THR A 65 -4.79 17.13 1.91
CA THR A 65 -3.85 17.77 2.84
C THR A 65 -2.93 16.71 3.42
N PRO A 66 -1.60 16.77 3.21
CA PRO A 66 -0.68 15.81 3.78
C PRO A 66 -0.90 15.74 5.29
N LYS A 67 -0.97 14.52 5.84
CA LYS A 67 -1.03 14.33 7.30
C LYS A 67 0.07 15.20 7.90
N SER A 68 -0.28 16.00 8.92
CA SER A 68 0.67 16.71 9.79
C SER A 68 1.48 15.73 10.65
N GLY A 69 1.99 14.66 10.03
CA GLY A 69 2.97 13.76 10.61
C GLY A 69 4.37 14.22 10.23
N ARG A 70 5.36 13.61 10.89
CA ARG A 70 6.77 13.80 10.57
C ARG A 70 7.00 13.58 9.07
N LYS A 71 7.53 14.59 8.38
CA LYS A 71 7.92 14.47 6.97
C LYS A 71 8.85 13.27 6.79
N LEU A 72 8.60 12.46 5.76
CA LEU A 72 9.44 11.32 5.39
C LEU A 72 10.73 11.81 4.72
N THR A 73 11.61 12.48 5.46
CA THR A 73 12.78 13.18 4.89
C THR A 73 13.72 12.29 4.08
N VAL A 74 13.80 10.99 4.39
CA VAL A 74 14.72 10.06 3.69
C VAL A 74 14.07 9.35 2.50
N ARG A 75 12.74 9.29 2.43
CA ARG A 75 11.99 8.65 1.31
C ARG A 75 11.43 9.72 0.36
N SER A 76 12.31 10.64 -0.04
CA SER A 76 12.03 11.55 -1.17
C SER A 76 11.89 10.73 -2.46
N PRO A 77 11.09 11.17 -3.44
CA PRO A 77 11.08 10.59 -4.79
C PRO A 77 12.50 10.40 -5.36
N ASP A 78 13.40 11.35 -5.13
CA ASP A 78 14.80 11.27 -5.60
C ASP A 78 15.55 10.09 -5.00
N SER A 79 15.42 9.89 -3.68
CA SER A 79 16.04 8.76 -2.97
C SER A 79 15.48 7.42 -3.47
N VAL A 80 14.18 7.36 -3.77
CA VAL A 80 13.53 6.15 -4.30
C VAL A 80 14.07 5.82 -5.69
N ASN A 81 14.18 6.83 -6.56
CA ASN A 81 14.71 6.68 -7.91
C ASN A 81 16.20 6.28 -7.88
N ALA A 82 17.02 6.91 -7.04
CA ALA A 82 18.43 6.56 -6.87
C ALA A 82 18.62 5.10 -6.43
N VAL A 83 17.79 4.60 -5.50
CA VAL A 83 17.80 3.19 -5.10
C VAL A 83 17.34 2.29 -6.23
N ARG A 84 16.29 2.66 -6.97
CA ARG A 84 15.78 1.90 -8.13
C ARG A 84 16.86 1.74 -9.21
N ASP A 85 17.51 2.82 -9.61
CA ASP A 85 18.56 2.82 -10.63
C ASP A 85 19.77 2.00 -10.19
N SER A 86 20.13 2.13 -8.92
CA SER A 86 21.22 1.36 -8.32
C SER A 86 20.89 -0.14 -8.34
N VAL A 87 19.63 -0.54 -8.11
CA VAL A 87 19.21 -1.95 -8.18
C VAL A 87 19.23 -2.45 -9.62
N GLY A 88 18.73 -1.67 -10.59
CA GLY A 88 18.77 -2.02 -12.00
C GLY A 88 20.20 -2.26 -12.50
N ARG A 89 21.14 -1.38 -12.13
CA ARG A 89 22.57 -1.52 -12.47
C ARG A 89 23.24 -2.73 -11.82
N SER A 90 22.86 -3.07 -10.59
CA SER A 90 23.51 -4.16 -9.84
C SER A 90 22.53 -4.82 -8.86
N PRO A 91 21.76 -5.82 -9.33
CA PRO A 91 20.72 -6.46 -8.52
C PRO A 91 21.27 -7.25 -7.32
N LYS A 92 22.46 -7.86 -7.48
CA LYS A 92 23.11 -8.69 -6.45
C LYS A 92 23.84 -7.88 -5.37
N LYS A 93 23.90 -6.54 -5.50
CA LYS A 93 24.64 -5.69 -4.56
C LYS A 93 23.94 -5.67 -3.20
N SER A 94 24.73 -5.82 -2.13
CA SER A 94 24.19 -5.83 -0.77
C SER A 94 23.62 -4.47 -0.37
N ILE A 95 22.63 -4.49 0.53
CA ILE A 95 22.02 -3.28 1.09
C ILE A 95 23.08 -2.39 1.76
N ARG A 96 24.10 -2.99 2.41
CA ARG A 96 25.20 -2.25 3.05
C ARG A 96 26.01 -1.44 2.04
N ARG A 97 26.45 -2.06 0.94
CA ARG A 97 27.21 -1.35 -0.10
C ARG A 97 26.36 -0.27 -0.77
N ARG A 98 25.10 -0.59 -1.09
CA ARG A 98 24.16 0.37 -1.68
C ARG A 98 23.94 1.59 -0.77
N SER A 99 23.84 1.36 0.54
CA SER A 99 23.71 2.40 1.56
C SER A 99 24.93 3.34 1.59
N GLN A 100 26.14 2.79 1.51
CA GLN A 100 27.37 3.59 1.47
C GLN A 100 27.48 4.43 0.20
N GLU A 101 27.19 3.85 -0.97
CA GLU A 101 27.26 4.54 -2.27
C GLU A 101 26.24 5.68 -2.39
N LEU A 102 25.03 5.49 -1.86
CA LEU A 102 23.95 6.47 -1.97
C LEU A 102 23.91 7.48 -0.81
N GLY A 103 24.73 7.30 0.24
CA GLY A 103 24.67 8.13 1.45
C GLY A 103 23.36 7.98 2.25
N ILE A 104 22.54 6.95 1.96
CA ILE A 104 21.26 6.69 2.63
C ILE A 104 21.47 5.63 3.71
N SER A 105 20.86 5.79 4.89
CA SER A 105 20.97 4.78 5.95
C SER A 105 20.44 3.40 5.51
N ARG A 106 21.10 2.32 5.97
CA ARG A 106 20.75 0.93 5.62
C ARG A 106 19.27 0.62 5.81
N SER A 107 18.69 1.02 6.93
CA SER A 107 17.26 0.79 7.24
C SER A 107 16.34 1.54 6.29
N SER A 108 16.76 2.70 5.78
CA SER A 108 15.99 3.45 4.79
C SER A 108 16.08 2.81 3.40
N VAL A 109 17.26 2.37 2.96
CA VAL A 109 17.40 1.59 1.73
C VAL A 109 16.54 0.32 1.78
N GLN A 110 16.56 -0.42 2.90
CA GLN A 110 15.72 -1.60 3.08
C GLN A 110 14.22 -1.26 3.01
N ARG A 111 13.78 -0.18 3.67
CA ARG A 111 12.39 0.28 3.59
C ARG A 111 12.00 0.66 2.16
N ILE A 112 12.87 1.35 1.42
CA ILE A 112 12.61 1.72 0.02
C ILE A 112 12.46 0.45 -0.84
N LEU A 113 13.36 -0.51 -0.71
CA LEU A 113 13.29 -1.77 -1.45
C LEU A 113 11.97 -2.51 -1.21
N ILE A 114 11.55 -2.66 0.05
CA ILE A 114 10.39 -3.48 0.40
C ILE A 114 9.05 -2.73 0.24
N LYS A 115 8.97 -1.49 0.74
CA LYS A 115 7.71 -0.74 0.85
C LYS A 115 7.38 0.07 -0.39
N ASP A 116 8.40 0.59 -1.07
CA ASP A 116 8.20 1.53 -2.18
C ASP A 116 8.48 0.85 -3.55
N LEU A 117 9.46 -0.07 -3.61
CA LEU A 117 9.81 -0.81 -4.83
C LEU A 117 9.28 -2.25 -4.87
N HIS A 118 8.75 -2.77 -3.76
CA HIS A 118 8.23 -4.14 -3.64
C HIS A 118 9.23 -5.23 -4.07
N LEU A 119 10.53 -4.97 -3.86
CA LEU A 119 11.61 -5.90 -4.14
C LEU A 119 12.00 -6.66 -2.88
N TYR A 120 11.87 -7.98 -2.94
CA TYR A 120 12.22 -8.89 -1.87
C TYR A 120 13.49 -9.68 -2.22
N PRO A 121 14.38 -9.96 -1.25
CA PRO A 121 15.51 -10.82 -1.49
C PRO A 121 15.05 -12.21 -1.96
N TYR A 122 15.33 -12.54 -3.21
CA TYR A 122 15.07 -13.87 -3.74
C TYR A 122 16.27 -14.78 -3.46
N ARG A 123 16.06 -15.84 -2.67
CA ARG A 123 17.07 -16.86 -2.38
C ARG A 123 16.67 -18.16 -3.06
N ILE A 124 17.40 -18.55 -4.10
CA ILE A 124 17.23 -19.87 -4.73
C ILE A 124 17.68 -20.92 -3.70
N GLN A 125 16.75 -21.75 -3.25
CA GLN A 125 17.01 -22.71 -2.18
C GLN A 125 17.69 -23.99 -2.68
N ILE A 126 17.41 -24.44 -3.91
CA ILE A 126 17.93 -25.69 -4.45
C ILE A 126 18.23 -25.52 -5.94
N LYS A 127 19.47 -25.78 -6.35
CA LYS A 127 19.83 -26.02 -7.75
C LYS A 127 20.47 -27.40 -7.82
N HIS A 128 19.80 -28.37 -8.42
CA HIS A 128 20.45 -29.64 -8.72
C HIS A 128 21.50 -29.38 -9.83
N LYS A 129 22.79 -29.59 -9.53
CA LYS A 129 23.91 -29.27 -10.43
C LYS A 129 23.75 -29.95 -11.80
N LEU A 130 23.27 -31.19 -11.80
CA LEU A 130 23.00 -31.98 -12.99
C LEU A 130 21.87 -31.40 -13.85
N ILE A 131 20.77 -30.92 -13.23
CA ILE A 131 19.66 -30.30 -13.98
C ILE A 131 20.14 -29.01 -14.66
N THR A 132 20.98 -28.22 -13.98
CA THR A 132 21.51 -26.97 -14.55
C THR A 132 22.47 -27.24 -15.72
N GLN A 133 23.29 -28.29 -15.64
CA GLN A 133 24.19 -28.70 -16.72
C GLN A 133 23.40 -29.23 -17.92
N ASN A 134 22.41 -30.09 -17.69
CA ASN A 134 21.55 -30.62 -18.74
C ASN A 134 20.80 -29.49 -19.47
N ILE A 135 20.17 -28.55 -18.74
CA ILE A 135 19.48 -27.40 -19.35
C ILE A 135 20.44 -26.57 -20.22
N ARG A 136 21.67 -26.34 -19.75
CA ARG A 136 22.68 -25.59 -20.51
C ARG A 136 23.20 -26.33 -21.73
N ALA A 137 23.19 -27.67 -21.70
CA ALA A 137 23.63 -28.52 -22.80
C ALA A 137 22.57 -28.68 -23.90
N ILE A 138 21.31 -28.31 -23.64
CA ILE A 138 20.26 -28.32 -24.67
C ILE A 138 20.60 -27.27 -25.74
N ARG A 139 20.82 -27.75 -26.97
CA ARG A 139 21.06 -26.87 -28.12
C ARG A 139 19.76 -26.19 -28.53
N LYS A 140 19.85 -24.95 -29.03
CA LYS A 140 18.70 -24.16 -29.52
C LYS A 140 17.89 -24.92 -30.56
N GLU A 141 18.55 -25.65 -31.45
CA GLU A 141 17.92 -26.47 -32.50
C GLU A 141 16.96 -27.52 -31.92
N GLU A 142 17.30 -28.13 -30.78
CA GLU A 142 16.42 -29.11 -30.13
C GLU A 142 15.19 -28.43 -29.53
N CYS A 143 15.33 -27.23 -28.96
CA CYS A 143 14.18 -26.46 -28.49
C CYS A 143 13.23 -26.09 -29.63
N VAL A 144 13.78 -25.72 -30.80
CA VAL A 144 13.00 -25.37 -31.99
C VAL A 144 12.19 -26.58 -32.47
N LYS A 145 12.82 -27.76 -32.57
CA LYS A 145 12.11 -29.00 -32.95
C LYS A 145 10.96 -29.34 -32.00
N VAL A 146 11.14 -29.15 -30.70
CA VAL A 146 10.10 -29.40 -29.70
C VAL A 146 8.91 -28.45 -29.91
N ILE A 147 9.18 -27.16 -30.16
CA ILE A 147 8.16 -26.15 -30.43
C ILE A 147 7.42 -26.45 -31.73
N ASP A 148 8.15 -26.79 -32.81
CA ASP A 148 7.55 -27.12 -34.11
C ASP A 148 6.69 -28.38 -34.04
N ASN A 149 7.15 -29.41 -33.31
CA ASN A 149 6.37 -30.62 -33.08
C ASN A 149 5.07 -30.31 -32.33
N PHE A 150 5.13 -29.45 -31.32
CA PHE A 150 3.95 -29.01 -30.57
C PHE A 150 2.98 -28.24 -31.48
N ALA A 151 3.47 -27.30 -32.28
CA ALA A 151 2.65 -26.52 -33.21
C ALA A 151 1.95 -27.43 -34.24
N ARG A 152 2.66 -28.40 -34.80
CA ARG A 152 2.09 -29.39 -35.73
C ARG A 152 0.99 -30.22 -35.07
N ARG A 153 1.21 -30.72 -33.85
CA ARG A 153 0.21 -31.53 -33.13
C ARG A 153 -1.04 -30.71 -32.80
N LEU A 154 -0.86 -29.45 -32.43
CA LEU A 154 -1.95 -28.53 -32.16
C LEU A 154 -2.77 -28.26 -33.43
N GLN A 155 -2.12 -28.10 -34.58
CA GLN A 155 -2.79 -27.94 -35.87
C GLN A 155 -3.61 -29.18 -36.26
N VAL A 156 -3.10 -30.39 -36.00
CA VAL A 156 -3.84 -31.63 -36.25
C VAL A 156 -5.04 -31.77 -35.32
N CYS A 157 -4.91 -31.41 -34.04
CA CYS A 157 -6.05 -31.36 -33.10
C CYS A 157 -7.15 -30.40 -33.59
N LEU A 158 -6.78 -29.23 -34.11
CA LEU A 158 -7.72 -28.27 -34.67
C LEU A 158 -8.45 -28.83 -35.90
N GLN A 159 -7.72 -29.47 -36.82
CA GLN A 159 -8.32 -30.10 -38.01
C GLN A 159 -9.29 -31.24 -37.67
N ARG A 160 -9.04 -31.96 -36.56
CA ARG A 160 -9.89 -33.05 -36.08
C ARG A 160 -11.01 -32.59 -35.15
N ASN A 161 -11.20 -31.27 -34.98
CA ASN A 161 -12.21 -30.67 -34.10
C ASN A 161 -12.10 -31.12 -32.62
N GLY A 162 -10.88 -31.40 -32.16
CA GLY A 162 -10.58 -31.85 -30.79
C GLY A 162 -9.76 -33.14 -30.71
N GLY A 163 -9.24 -33.46 -29.52
CA GLY A 163 -8.46 -34.67 -29.21
C GLY A 163 -7.31 -34.44 -28.23
N HIS A 164 -6.84 -35.49 -27.56
CA HIS A 164 -5.70 -35.40 -26.64
C HIS A 164 -4.38 -35.37 -27.42
N LEU A 165 -3.53 -34.39 -27.12
CA LEU A 165 -2.26 -34.15 -27.83
C LEU A 165 -1.40 -35.42 -27.90
N GLU A 166 -1.39 -36.25 -26.85
CA GLU A 166 -0.58 -37.48 -26.74
C GLU A 166 -0.92 -38.57 -27.77
N HIS A 167 -2.11 -38.53 -28.37
CA HIS A 167 -2.52 -39.50 -29.39
C HIS A 167 -2.34 -38.98 -30.82
N VAL A 168 -1.70 -37.82 -30.96
CA VAL A 168 -1.40 -37.19 -32.25
C VAL A 168 0.08 -37.41 -32.55
N PHE A 169 0.35 -38.36 -33.44
CA PHE A 169 1.70 -38.74 -33.90
C PHE A 169 2.27 -37.77 -34.93
#